data_AF-A0A7C3MQM8-F1
#
_entry.id   AF-A0A7C3MQM8-F1
#
_cell.length_a   1.000
_cell.length_b   1.000
_cell.length_c   1.000
_cell.angle_alpha   90.00
_cell.angle_beta   90.00
_cell.angle_gamma   90.00
#
_symmetry.space_group_name_H-M   'P 1'
#
loop_
_entity.id
_entity.type
_entity.pdbx_description
1 polymer ?
#
loop_
_entity_poly.entity_id
_entity_poly.type
_entity_poly.pdbx_seq_one_letter_code
_entity_poly.pdbx_strand_id
1 'polypeptide(L)'
;MRLEVNEDHIKCRIIERYSNLEADKILERIKDAIEKNVSDDWCFTESPSARFFIADEESGVKILGLTYRDINGDIVQEIQKNIRNTEYIFENIERLTDRYIEGLKSPNAKIVHNLRTAYPKGEQGTIGEEKQVFLTIKERLAHTIAIQARKIAARPNAIVSKDREIWVRQHLNWLDLSDPNEEYLFFEKLTKSGIDRRFRRIYSYDVKGNIKKIEVDIDCTIDKLCNISIPKGDLSILERYRTENYWTLPTYLDRRFIDLDFAERYPKEEPLSPEEVIELFFLKKIMERARGRLYR
;
A
#
# COMPACT_ATOMS: atom_id res chain seq x y z
N MET A 1 -5.65 4.03 13.54
CA MET A 1 -5.67 3.26 12.27
C MET A 1 -6.92 2.41 12.19
N ARG A 2 -7.47 2.26 10.98
CA ARG A 2 -8.59 1.37 10.67
C ARG A 2 -8.12 0.30 9.67
N LEU A 3 -8.49 -0.95 9.89
CA LEU A 3 -8.24 -2.05 8.96
C LEU A 3 -9.54 -2.39 8.24
N GLU A 4 -9.53 -2.37 6.91
CA GLU A 4 -10.64 -2.81 6.07
C GLU A 4 -10.24 -4.09 5.33
N VAL A 5 -11.11 -5.09 5.34
CA VAL A 5 -10.82 -6.40 4.75
C VAL A 5 -12.09 -6.92 4.08
N ASN A 6 -12.00 -7.29 2.80
CA ASN A 6 -13.02 -8.11 2.16
C ASN A 6 -12.65 -9.59 2.38
N GLU A 7 -13.06 -10.13 3.52
CA GLU A 7 -12.62 -11.44 3.98
C GLU A 7 -12.97 -12.56 3.01
N ASP A 8 -14.23 -12.63 2.58
CA ASP A 8 -14.71 -13.68 1.69
C ASP A 8 -13.95 -13.67 0.36
N HIS A 9 -13.78 -12.48 -0.24
CA HIS A 9 -13.01 -12.36 -1.47
C HIS A 9 -11.57 -12.81 -1.28
N ILE A 10 -10.90 -12.36 -0.21
CA ILE A 10 -9.49 -12.72 0.03
C ILE A 10 -9.37 -14.23 0.26
N LYS A 11 -10.23 -14.83 1.09
CA LYS A 11 -10.23 -16.27 1.37
C LYS A 11 -10.42 -17.09 0.11
N CYS A 12 -11.42 -16.75 -0.72
CA CYS A 12 -11.62 -17.37 -2.02
C CYS A 12 -10.37 -17.26 -2.90
N ARG A 13 -9.75 -16.08 -2.99
CA ARG A 13 -8.52 -15.90 -3.78
C ARG A 13 -7.31 -16.62 -3.22
N ILE A 14 -7.20 -16.81 -1.90
CA ILE A 14 -6.16 -17.65 -1.29
C ILE A 14 -6.35 -19.09 -1.76
N ILE A 15 -7.55 -19.64 -1.64
CA ILE A 15 -7.86 -21.01 -2.04
C ILE A 15 -7.57 -21.18 -3.54
N GLU A 16 -8.09 -20.30 -4.39
CA GLU A 16 -7.93 -20.39 -5.85
C GLU A 16 -6.47 -20.26 -6.31
N ARG A 17 -5.69 -19.33 -5.73
CA ARG A 17 -4.35 -18.98 -6.24
C ARG A 17 -3.21 -19.72 -5.56
N TYR A 18 -3.45 -20.25 -4.36
CA TYR A 18 -2.45 -20.92 -3.53
C TYR A 18 -2.81 -22.37 -3.20
N SER A 19 -4.01 -22.84 -3.58
CA SER A 19 -4.53 -24.15 -3.21
C SER A 19 -4.48 -24.40 -1.70
N ASN A 20 -4.64 -23.35 -0.90
CA ASN A 20 -4.49 -23.41 0.55
C ASN A 20 -5.87 -23.31 1.23
N LEU A 21 -6.29 -24.42 1.84
CA LEU A 21 -7.58 -24.54 2.52
C LEU A 21 -7.58 -23.90 3.92
N GLU A 22 -6.42 -23.50 4.45
CA GLU A 22 -6.30 -22.79 5.73
C GLU A 22 -6.41 -21.26 5.57
N ALA A 23 -7.14 -20.80 4.55
CA ALA A 23 -7.28 -19.39 4.20
C ALA A 23 -7.76 -18.51 5.37
N ASP A 24 -8.65 -19.04 6.22
CA ASP A 24 -9.12 -18.37 7.44
C ASP A 24 -7.97 -18.08 8.41
N LYS A 25 -7.18 -19.11 8.76
CA LYS A 25 -6.06 -18.99 9.69
C LYS A 25 -4.99 -18.02 9.19
N ILE A 26 -4.72 -18.05 7.89
CA ILE A 26 -3.76 -17.14 7.24
C ILE A 26 -4.25 -15.70 7.37
N LEU A 27 -5.51 -15.43 7.02
CA LEU A 27 -6.05 -14.08 7.06
C LEU A 27 -6.15 -13.55 8.50
N GLU A 28 -6.59 -14.39 9.45
CA GLU A 28 -6.62 -14.03 10.88
C GLU A 28 -5.23 -13.67 11.40
N ARG A 29 -4.21 -14.48 11.11
CA ARG A 29 -2.83 -14.19 11.52
C ARG A 29 -2.35 -12.85 10.97
N ILE A 30 -2.65 -12.53 9.70
CA ILE A 30 -2.28 -11.24 9.11
C ILE A 30 -3.01 -10.09 9.81
N LYS A 31 -4.33 -10.21 10.00
CA LYS A 31 -5.15 -9.17 10.66
C LYS A 31 -4.64 -8.90 12.09
N ASP A 32 -4.47 -9.96 12.87
CA ASP A 32 -4.02 -9.86 14.25
C ASP A 32 -2.63 -9.24 14.34
N ALA A 33 -1.71 -9.61 13.44
CA ALA A 33 -0.37 -9.03 13.41
C ALA A 33 -0.41 -7.53 13.12
N ILE A 34 -1.26 -7.07 12.19
CA ILE A 34 -1.45 -5.65 11.88
C ILE A 34 -2.04 -4.93 13.09
N GLU A 35 -3.16 -5.40 13.62
CA GLU A 35 -3.88 -4.75 14.71
C GLU A 35 -3.03 -4.66 15.98
N LYS A 36 -2.26 -5.70 16.30
CA LYS A 36 -1.41 -5.76 17.48
C LYS A 36 -0.16 -4.89 17.37
N ASN A 37 0.46 -4.78 16.19
CA ASN A 37 1.80 -4.21 16.06
C ASN A 37 1.86 -2.86 15.33
N VAL A 38 0.88 -2.48 14.53
CA VAL A 38 0.98 -1.31 13.64
C VAL A 38 0.43 -0.07 14.32
N SER A 39 1.23 1.01 14.39
CA SER A 39 0.80 2.28 14.98
C SER A 39 -0.23 3.01 14.11
N ASP A 40 -0.95 3.96 14.70
CA ASP A 40 -2.07 4.64 14.01
C ASP A 40 -1.68 5.43 12.77
N ASP A 41 -0.43 5.93 12.74
CA ASP A 41 0.13 6.73 11.64
C ASP A 41 1.11 5.94 10.75
N TRP A 42 1.20 4.61 10.93
CA TRP A 42 2.15 3.82 10.15
C TRP A 42 1.71 3.66 8.69
N CYS A 43 2.69 3.65 7.78
CA CYS A 43 2.47 3.42 6.35
C CYS A 43 3.40 2.29 5.87
N PHE A 44 2.86 1.30 5.17
CA PHE A 44 3.66 0.19 4.63
C PHE A 44 4.42 0.55 3.34
N THR A 45 4.13 1.70 2.75
CA THR A 45 4.71 2.14 1.48
C THR A 45 4.83 3.65 1.44
N GLU A 46 5.81 4.13 0.69
CA GLU A 46 6.01 5.53 0.32
C GLU A 46 5.60 5.78 -1.14
N SER A 47 5.13 4.73 -1.83
CA SER A 47 4.66 4.85 -3.21
C SER A 47 3.45 5.79 -3.28
N PRO A 48 3.38 6.72 -4.26
CA PRO A 48 2.21 7.57 -4.49
C PRO A 48 0.93 6.79 -4.80
N SER A 49 1.02 5.55 -5.28
CA SER A 49 -0.14 4.67 -5.45
C SER A 49 -0.62 4.07 -4.12
N ALA A 50 0.15 4.24 -3.05
CA ALA A 50 -0.05 3.74 -1.69
C ALA A 50 -0.34 2.23 -1.58
N ARG A 51 0.00 1.47 -2.64
CA ARG A 51 -0.10 0.02 -2.67
C ARG A 51 1.05 -0.62 -1.92
N PHE A 52 0.75 -1.70 -1.23
CA PHE A 52 1.74 -2.46 -0.47
C PHE A 52 1.43 -3.96 -0.52
N PHE A 53 2.45 -4.77 -0.28
CA PHE A 53 2.33 -6.21 -0.10
C PHE A 53 2.66 -6.64 1.32
N ILE A 54 1.80 -7.47 1.90
CA ILE A 54 2.10 -8.20 3.13
C ILE A 54 2.17 -9.67 2.79
N ALA A 55 3.30 -10.31 3.09
CA ALA A 55 3.45 -11.75 2.94
C ALA A 55 3.31 -12.45 4.29
N ASP A 56 2.62 -13.59 4.29
CA ASP A 56 2.58 -14.52 5.41
C ASP A 56 3.76 -15.48 5.31
N GLU A 57 4.63 -15.51 6.33
CA GLU A 57 5.86 -16.30 6.32
C GLU A 57 5.58 -17.81 6.24
N GLU A 58 4.52 -18.29 6.88
CA GLU A 58 4.23 -19.72 6.97
C GLU A 58 3.66 -20.29 5.67
N SER A 59 2.69 -19.60 5.06
CA SER A 59 2.03 -20.07 3.84
C SER A 59 2.66 -19.52 2.55
N GLY A 60 3.47 -18.46 2.66
CA GLY A 60 3.95 -17.67 1.52
C GLY A 60 2.82 -16.96 0.77
N VAL A 61 1.61 -16.86 1.34
CA VAL A 61 0.51 -16.06 0.79
C VAL A 61 0.89 -14.59 0.83
N LYS A 62 0.62 -13.89 -0.26
CA LYS A 62 0.92 -12.46 -0.38
C LYS A 62 -0.39 -11.70 -0.58
N ILE A 63 -0.70 -10.79 0.32
CA ILE A 63 -1.88 -9.93 0.25
C ILE A 63 -1.48 -8.58 -0.33
N LEU A 64 -2.20 -8.17 -1.38
CA LEU A 64 -2.15 -6.80 -1.88
C LEU A 64 -3.07 -5.93 -1.03
N GLY A 65 -2.53 -4.83 -0.52
CA GLY A 65 -3.28 -3.80 0.19
C GLY A 65 -3.06 -2.42 -0.39
N LEU A 66 -3.87 -1.48 0.08
CA LEU A 66 -3.79 -0.06 -0.22
C LEU A 66 -3.91 0.73 1.08
N THR A 67 -3.09 1.77 1.25
CA THR A 67 -3.19 2.71 2.38
C THR A 67 -3.76 4.04 1.91
N TYR A 68 -4.65 4.65 2.68
CA TYR A 68 -5.18 5.98 2.37
C TYR A 68 -5.65 6.71 3.62
N ARG A 69 -5.81 8.03 3.52
CA ARG A 69 -6.41 8.88 4.56
C ARG A 69 -7.93 8.84 4.43
N ASP A 70 -8.62 8.50 5.52
CA ASP A 70 -10.09 8.37 5.60
C ASP A 70 -10.79 9.74 5.64
N ILE A 71 -10.72 10.44 4.51
CA ILE A 71 -11.29 11.75 4.27
C ILE A 71 -11.82 11.81 2.84
N ASN A 72 -12.79 12.70 2.60
CA ASN A 72 -13.38 12.96 1.29
C ASN A 72 -14.23 11.80 0.72
N GLY A 73 -14.54 10.77 1.52
CA GLY A 73 -15.50 9.72 1.13
C GLY A 73 -16.94 10.24 0.99
N ASP A 74 -17.28 11.27 1.74
CA ASP A 74 -18.52 12.03 1.65
C ASP A 74 -18.69 12.73 0.29
N ILE A 75 -17.60 13.24 -0.30
CA ILE A 75 -17.61 13.81 -1.66
C ILE A 75 -17.99 12.73 -2.69
N VAL A 76 -17.36 11.56 -2.59
CA VAL A 76 -17.65 10.43 -3.49
C VAL A 76 -19.10 9.98 -3.35
N GLN A 77 -19.60 9.84 -2.13
CA GLN A 77 -21.01 9.49 -1.88
C GLN A 77 -21.98 10.53 -2.43
N GLU A 78 -21.64 11.81 -2.35
CA GLU A 78 -22.47 12.89 -2.89
C GLU A 78 -22.54 12.85 -4.41
N ILE A 79 -21.41 12.58 -5.09
CA ILE A 79 -21.37 12.36 -6.54
C ILE A 79 -22.25 11.16 -6.91
N GLN A 80 -22.08 10.02 -6.21
CA GLN A 80 -22.83 8.80 -6.49
C GLN A 80 -24.34 8.96 -6.31
N LYS A 81 -24.78 9.67 -5.25
CA LYS A 81 -26.20 9.95 -5.00
C LYS A 81 -26.83 10.83 -6.08
N ASN A 82 -26.04 11.69 -6.72
CA ASN A 82 -26.49 12.63 -7.73
C ASN A 82 -26.04 12.26 -9.14
N ILE A 83 -25.59 11.02 -9.38
CA ILE A 83 -25.02 10.61 -10.68
C ILE A 83 -26.01 10.80 -11.84
N ARG A 84 -27.31 10.71 -11.55
CA ARG A 84 -28.42 10.93 -12.50
C ARG A 84 -28.84 12.40 -12.64
N ASN A 85 -28.35 13.28 -11.78
CA ASN A 85 -28.55 14.73 -11.80
C ASN A 85 -27.18 15.42 -11.92
N THR A 86 -26.56 15.29 -13.10
CA THR A 86 -25.21 15.80 -13.35
C THR A 86 -25.14 17.33 -13.29
N GLU A 87 -26.24 18.04 -13.60
CA GLU A 87 -26.36 19.49 -13.46
C GLU A 87 -26.08 19.93 -12.01
N TYR A 88 -26.69 19.26 -11.03
CA TYR A 88 -26.43 19.52 -9.61
C TYR A 88 -24.94 19.40 -9.27
N ILE A 89 -24.27 18.35 -9.75
CA ILE A 89 -22.84 18.12 -9.47
C ILE A 89 -21.99 19.23 -10.12
N PHE A 90 -22.33 19.64 -11.34
CA PHE A 90 -21.67 20.74 -12.04
C PHE A 90 -21.84 22.08 -11.32
N GLU A 91 -23.02 22.40 -10.81
CA GLU A 91 -23.28 23.62 -10.04
C GLU A 91 -22.51 23.63 -8.71
N ASN A 92 -22.31 22.46 -8.11
CA ASN A 92 -21.66 22.32 -6.80
C ASN A 92 -20.16 22.03 -6.86
N ILE A 93 -19.58 21.92 -8.05
CA ILE A 93 -18.20 21.46 -8.25
C ILE A 93 -17.17 22.30 -7.46
N GLU A 94 -17.36 23.61 -7.32
CA GLU A 94 -16.46 24.48 -6.56
C GLU A 94 -16.48 24.14 -5.07
N ARG A 95 -17.68 23.94 -4.50
CA ARG A 95 -17.85 23.51 -3.11
C ARG A 95 -17.22 22.14 -2.88
N LEU A 96 -17.33 21.21 -3.84
CA LEU A 96 -16.68 19.90 -3.76
C LEU A 96 -15.15 20.04 -3.82
N THR A 97 -14.62 20.91 -4.67
CA THR A 97 -13.18 21.23 -4.73
C THR A 97 -12.67 21.86 -3.43
N ASP A 98 -13.40 22.78 -2.82
CA ASP A 98 -13.03 23.38 -1.53
C ASP A 98 -12.90 22.33 -0.43
N ARG A 99 -13.90 21.45 -0.31
CA ARG A 99 -13.89 20.34 0.67
C ARG A 99 -12.75 19.36 0.42
N TYR A 100 -12.41 19.10 -0.85
CA TYR A 100 -11.27 18.26 -1.19
C TYR A 100 -9.94 18.91 -0.76
N ILE A 101 -9.74 20.20 -1.04
CA ILE A 101 -8.54 20.94 -0.60
C ILE A 101 -8.44 21.00 0.92
N GLU A 102 -9.56 21.22 1.63
CA GLU A 102 -9.60 21.22 3.09
C GLU A 102 -9.21 19.84 3.65
N GLY A 103 -9.76 18.76 3.06
CA GLY A 103 -9.38 17.39 3.39
C GLY A 103 -7.88 17.14 3.22
N LEU A 104 -7.30 17.52 2.08
CA LEU A 104 -5.86 17.34 1.83
C LEU A 104 -4.97 17.96 2.91
N LYS A 105 -5.39 19.10 3.47
CA LYS A 105 -4.68 19.85 4.52
C LYS A 105 -4.94 19.34 5.93
N SER A 106 -5.86 18.39 6.11
CA SER A 106 -6.21 17.87 7.43
C SER A 106 -5.08 16.99 8.00
N PRO A 107 -4.50 17.35 9.17
CA PRO A 107 -3.48 16.53 9.84
C PRO A 107 -4.10 15.38 10.64
N ASN A 108 -5.42 15.35 10.79
CA ASN A 108 -6.10 14.43 11.72
C ASN A 108 -6.93 13.35 11.03
N ALA A 109 -6.76 13.18 9.72
CA ALA A 109 -7.38 12.08 9.01
C ALA A 109 -6.82 10.75 9.51
N LYS A 110 -7.71 9.81 9.82
CA LYS A 110 -7.34 8.44 10.22
C LYS A 110 -6.72 7.73 9.01
N ILE A 111 -5.67 6.95 9.23
CA ILE A 111 -5.14 6.05 8.21
C ILE A 111 -6.01 4.80 8.13
N VAL A 112 -6.37 4.42 6.91
CA VAL A 112 -6.98 3.13 6.59
C VAL A 112 -5.98 2.29 5.83
N HIS A 113 -5.78 1.04 6.29
CA HIS A 113 -5.21 -0.01 5.47
C HIS A 113 -6.34 -0.90 4.97
N ASN A 114 -6.48 -0.99 3.65
CA ASN A 114 -7.48 -1.84 3.02
C ASN A 114 -6.78 -3.04 2.36
N LEU A 115 -7.01 -4.23 2.91
CA LEU A 115 -6.57 -5.49 2.32
C LEU A 115 -7.54 -5.85 1.19
N ARG A 116 -7.02 -5.94 -0.04
CA ARG A 116 -7.85 -6.05 -1.25
C ARG A 116 -8.01 -7.47 -1.74
N THR A 117 -6.91 -8.20 -1.89
CA THR A 117 -6.91 -9.52 -2.55
C THR A 117 -5.64 -10.30 -2.24
N ALA A 118 -5.69 -11.64 -2.35
CA ALA A 118 -4.50 -12.47 -2.30
C ALA A 118 -3.82 -12.50 -3.67
N TYR A 119 -2.63 -11.92 -3.79
CA TYR A 119 -1.93 -11.74 -5.05
C TYR A 119 -1.48 -13.08 -5.67
N PRO A 120 -1.55 -13.30 -7.00
CA PRO A 120 -1.14 -14.58 -7.57
C PRO A 120 0.36 -14.87 -7.43
N LYS A 121 0.72 -16.14 -7.21
CA LYS A 121 2.11 -16.64 -7.31
C LYS A 121 2.50 -16.93 -8.76
N GLY A 122 3.81 -16.97 -9.04
CA GLY A 122 4.32 -17.43 -10.34
C GLY A 122 3.80 -16.59 -11.50
N GLU A 123 3.77 -17.13 -12.73
CA GLU A 123 3.59 -16.34 -13.96
C GLU A 123 2.33 -15.46 -14.05
N GLN A 124 1.27 -15.79 -13.31
CA GLN A 124 -0.05 -15.15 -13.35
C GLN A 124 -0.15 -13.83 -12.57
N GLY A 125 0.79 -13.51 -11.69
CA GLY A 125 0.80 -12.25 -10.93
C GLY A 125 1.41 -11.07 -11.72
N THR A 126 0.64 -10.40 -12.57
CA THR A 126 1.05 -9.14 -13.21
C THR A 126 0.50 -7.93 -12.42
N ILE A 127 1.39 -7.09 -11.89
CA ILE A 127 1.02 -5.74 -11.45
C ILE A 127 1.18 -4.87 -12.68
N GLY A 128 0.07 -4.64 -13.39
CA GLY A 128 0.09 -3.93 -14.68
C GLY A 128 0.82 -2.59 -14.58
N GLU A 129 0.47 -1.75 -13.61
CA GLU A 129 1.03 -0.40 -13.47
C GLU A 129 2.53 -0.38 -13.13
N GLU A 130 2.95 -1.04 -12.05
CA GLU A 130 4.36 -1.03 -11.60
C GLU A 130 5.30 -1.70 -12.63
N LYS A 131 4.81 -2.73 -13.35
CA LYS A 131 5.53 -3.34 -14.46
C LYS A 131 5.76 -2.32 -15.59
N GLN A 132 4.75 -1.52 -15.94
CA GLN A 132 4.86 -0.53 -17.01
C GLN A 132 5.78 0.62 -16.65
N VAL A 133 5.67 1.17 -15.43
CA VAL A 133 6.59 2.20 -14.92
C VAL A 133 8.04 1.74 -15.04
N PHE A 134 8.32 0.51 -14.64
CA PHE A 134 9.68 -0.03 -14.72
C PHE A 134 10.15 -0.34 -16.16
N LEU A 135 9.26 -0.81 -17.05
CA LEU A 135 9.62 -1.01 -18.47
C LEU A 135 10.03 0.31 -19.12
N THR A 136 9.30 1.39 -18.86
CA THR A 136 9.66 2.74 -19.35
C THR A 136 11.01 3.22 -18.80
N ILE A 137 11.37 2.86 -17.56
CA ILE A 137 12.68 3.19 -16.98
C ILE A 137 13.81 2.40 -17.65
N LYS A 138 13.61 1.09 -17.91
CA LYS A 138 14.58 0.24 -18.61
C LYS A 138 14.91 0.71 -20.02
N GLU A 139 13.92 1.20 -20.75
CA GLU A 139 14.12 1.73 -22.10
C GLU A 139 14.93 3.03 -22.13
N ARG A 140 14.98 3.76 -21.00
CA ARG A 140 15.58 5.10 -20.91
C ARG A 140 16.95 5.15 -20.22
N LEU A 141 17.36 4.08 -19.51
CA LEU A 141 18.61 4.06 -18.73
C LEU A 141 19.57 2.96 -19.23
N ALA A 142 20.74 3.37 -19.72
CA ALA A 142 21.76 2.48 -20.28
C ALA A 142 22.45 1.53 -19.26
N HIS A 143 22.21 1.72 -17.96
CA HIS A 143 22.91 1.00 -16.88
C HIS A 143 22.00 0.10 -16.02
N THR A 144 20.77 -0.22 -16.46
CA THR A 144 19.88 -1.03 -15.64
C THR A 144 20.41 -2.45 -15.44
N ILE A 145 20.79 -2.75 -14.19
CA ILE A 145 20.99 -4.09 -13.63
C ILE A 145 19.84 -4.98 -14.12
N ALA A 146 20.15 -6.23 -14.50
CA ALA A 146 19.23 -7.21 -15.09
C ALA A 146 18.14 -7.73 -14.12
N ILE A 147 17.53 -6.85 -13.32
CA ILE A 147 16.44 -7.18 -12.41
C ILE A 147 15.13 -7.19 -13.20
N GLN A 148 14.30 -8.20 -12.97
CA GLN A 148 12.98 -8.29 -13.62
C GLN A 148 12.01 -7.26 -13.00
N ALA A 149 11.35 -6.46 -13.84
CA ALA A 149 10.38 -5.43 -13.46
C ALA A 149 9.35 -5.91 -12.44
N ARG A 150 8.81 -7.08 -12.75
CA ARG A 150 7.82 -7.79 -11.98
C ARG A 150 8.31 -8.15 -10.58
N LYS A 151 9.57 -8.57 -10.46
CA LYS A 151 10.19 -8.94 -9.19
C LYS A 151 10.15 -7.74 -8.24
N ILE A 152 10.56 -6.56 -8.73
CA ILE A 152 10.56 -5.29 -7.97
C ILE A 152 9.15 -4.85 -7.59
N ALA A 153 8.23 -4.86 -8.56
CA ALA A 153 6.85 -4.44 -8.38
C ALA A 153 6.13 -5.24 -7.28
N ALA A 154 6.44 -6.52 -7.16
CA ALA A 154 5.71 -7.44 -6.29
C ALA A 154 6.45 -7.75 -4.97
N ARG A 155 7.52 -7.02 -4.63
CA ARG A 155 8.28 -7.23 -3.40
C ARG A 155 7.40 -7.02 -2.17
N PRO A 156 7.45 -7.90 -1.17
CA PRO A 156 6.77 -7.67 0.10
C PRO A 156 7.29 -6.39 0.75
N ASN A 157 6.36 -5.53 1.18
CA ASN A 157 6.65 -4.39 2.04
C ASN A 157 6.74 -4.82 3.51
N ALA A 158 5.95 -5.82 3.88
CA ALA A 158 6.00 -6.42 5.20
C ALA A 158 5.85 -7.94 5.14
N ILE A 159 6.33 -8.60 6.20
CA ILE A 159 6.19 -10.04 6.43
C ILE A 159 5.55 -10.25 7.79
N VAL A 160 4.53 -11.10 7.84
CA VAL A 160 3.90 -11.57 9.08
C VAL A 160 4.54 -12.90 9.45
N SER A 161 5.14 -12.96 10.63
CA SER A 161 5.76 -14.18 11.15
C SER A 161 4.73 -15.15 11.72
N LYS A 162 5.16 -16.39 11.97
CA LYS A 162 4.36 -17.41 12.68
C LYS A 162 3.85 -16.92 14.03
N ASP A 163 4.65 -16.10 14.73
CA ASP A 163 4.35 -15.55 16.05
C ASP A 163 3.43 -14.30 16.00
N ARG A 164 2.82 -14.02 14.85
CA ARG A 164 1.97 -12.84 14.61
C ARG A 164 2.71 -11.51 14.84
N GLU A 165 4.01 -11.51 14.56
CA GLU A 165 4.81 -10.28 14.52
C GLU A 165 4.82 -9.75 13.09
N ILE A 166 5.00 -8.44 12.94
CA ILE A 166 5.12 -7.82 11.62
C ILE A 166 6.51 -7.22 11.44
N TRP A 167 7.12 -7.55 10.31
CA TRP A 167 8.48 -7.18 9.93
C TRP A 167 8.38 -6.32 8.69
N VAL A 168 8.94 -5.11 8.71
CA VAL A 168 8.82 -4.13 7.61
C VAL A 168 10.13 -3.96 6.88
N ARG A 169 10.06 -3.95 5.56
CA ARG A 169 11.22 -3.89 4.67
C ARG A 169 11.89 -2.52 4.76
N GLN A 170 13.21 -2.49 4.84
CA GLN A 170 13.99 -1.24 4.71
C GLN A 170 14.58 -1.11 3.31
N HIS A 171 15.10 0.07 2.97
CA HIS A 171 15.65 0.38 1.64
C HIS A 171 16.98 -0.34 1.28
N LEU A 172 17.25 -1.49 1.90
CA LEU A 172 18.43 -2.32 1.65
C LEU A 172 18.01 -3.65 1.03
N ASN A 173 18.41 -3.87 -0.22
CA ASN A 173 18.22 -5.13 -0.92
C ASN A 173 19.58 -5.56 -1.49
N TRP A 174 19.96 -6.81 -1.27
CA TRP A 174 21.14 -7.40 -1.90
C TRP A 174 20.71 -8.30 -3.05
N LEU A 175 21.41 -8.21 -4.17
CA LEU A 175 21.22 -9.14 -5.28
C LEU A 175 22.28 -10.22 -5.16
N ASP A 176 21.86 -11.47 -5.34
CA ASP A 176 22.83 -12.54 -5.49
C ASP A 176 23.48 -12.39 -6.87
N LEU A 177 24.80 -12.16 -6.90
CA LEU A 177 25.54 -12.04 -8.15
C LEU A 177 25.79 -13.40 -8.81
N SER A 178 25.65 -14.49 -8.05
CA SER A 178 25.77 -15.87 -8.55
C SER A 178 24.44 -16.42 -9.08
N ASP A 179 23.31 -15.98 -8.52
CA ASP A 179 21.97 -16.23 -9.05
C ASP A 179 21.17 -14.92 -9.21
N PRO A 180 21.09 -14.34 -10.43
CA PRO A 180 20.34 -13.10 -10.65
C PRO A 180 18.83 -13.24 -10.39
N ASN A 181 18.33 -14.47 -10.18
CA ASN A 181 16.94 -14.73 -9.84
C ASN A 181 16.66 -14.61 -8.34
N GLU A 182 17.67 -14.59 -7.48
CA GLU A 182 17.53 -14.47 -6.03
C GLU A 182 17.91 -13.06 -5.54
N GLU A 183 17.15 -12.53 -4.58
CA GLU A 183 17.52 -11.29 -3.88
C GLU A 183 17.26 -11.46 -2.39
N TYR A 184 18.02 -10.75 -1.58
CA TYR A 184 17.90 -10.75 -0.13
C TYR A 184 17.34 -9.40 0.32
N LEU A 185 16.24 -9.46 1.05
CA LEU A 185 15.48 -8.32 1.52
C LEU A 185 15.68 -8.17 3.03
N PHE A 186 16.02 -6.96 3.46
CA PHE A 186 16.22 -6.64 4.86
C PHE A 186 14.94 -6.14 5.52
N PHE A 187 14.62 -6.69 6.69
CA PHE A 187 13.44 -6.33 7.47
C PHE A 187 13.80 -6.03 8.92
N GLU A 188 13.09 -5.06 9.50
CA GLU A 188 13.14 -4.74 10.93
C GLU A 188 11.76 -4.96 11.56
N LYS A 189 11.73 -5.32 12.84
CA LYS A 189 10.48 -5.58 13.56
C LYS A 189 9.71 -4.27 13.74
N LEU A 190 8.43 -4.26 13.43
CA LEU A 190 7.55 -3.13 13.72
C LEU A 190 6.75 -3.38 15.00
N THR A 191 6.64 -2.35 15.82
CA THR A 191 5.86 -2.32 17.05
C THR A 191 4.95 -1.08 17.07
N LYS A 192 4.03 -1.00 18.03
CA LYS A 192 3.15 0.17 18.21
C LYS A 192 3.92 1.47 18.46
N SER A 193 5.16 1.37 18.94
CA SER A 193 6.05 2.51 19.17
C SER A 193 6.93 2.85 17.98
N GLY A 194 6.82 2.11 16.87
CA GLY A 194 7.65 2.24 15.67
C GLY A 194 8.56 1.04 15.44
N ILE A 195 9.55 1.21 14.57
CA ILE A 195 10.52 0.17 14.22
C ILE A 195 11.44 -0.12 15.42
N ASP A 196 11.51 -1.39 15.83
CA ASP A 196 12.46 -1.91 16.79
C ASP A 196 13.73 -2.41 16.06
N ARG A 197 14.71 -1.52 15.92
CA ARG A 197 15.96 -1.74 15.19
C ARG A 197 16.91 -2.76 15.83
N ARG A 198 16.58 -3.24 17.05
CA ARG A 198 17.34 -4.31 17.72
C ARG A 198 17.16 -5.64 17.01
N PHE A 199 16.01 -5.83 16.36
CA PHE A 199 15.64 -7.07 15.71
C PHE A 199 15.63 -6.91 14.20
N ARG A 200 16.41 -7.74 13.53
CA ARG A 200 16.60 -7.70 12.08
C ARG A 200 16.42 -9.10 11.51
N ARG A 201 15.77 -9.21 10.35
CA ARG A 201 15.63 -10.45 9.59
C ARG A 201 15.99 -10.22 8.13
N ILE A 202 16.56 -11.25 7.52
CA ILE A 202 16.80 -11.29 6.09
C ILE A 202 15.92 -12.39 5.50
N TYR A 203 15.23 -12.05 4.42
CA TYR A 203 14.45 -13.01 3.64
C TYR A 203 14.99 -13.04 2.22
N SER A 204 15.13 -14.23 1.65
CA SER A 204 15.35 -14.35 0.21
C SER A 204 14.02 -14.29 -0.55
N TYR A 205 14.07 -13.72 -1.75
CA TYR A 205 12.94 -13.52 -2.64
C TYR A 205 13.31 -13.86 -4.09
N ASP A 206 12.56 -14.80 -4.67
CA ASP A 206 12.83 -15.29 -6.01
C ASP A 206 11.92 -14.66 -7.09
N VAL A 207 12.20 -14.97 -8.36
CA VAL A 207 11.40 -14.51 -9.51
C VAL A 207 9.97 -15.06 -9.54
N LYS A 208 9.68 -16.15 -8.83
CA LYS A 208 8.33 -16.74 -8.71
C LYS A 208 7.53 -16.09 -7.59
N GLY A 209 8.17 -15.24 -6.80
CA GLY A 209 7.60 -14.54 -5.67
C GLY A 209 7.60 -15.36 -4.38
N ASN A 210 8.42 -16.42 -4.29
CA ASN A 210 8.61 -17.17 -3.06
C ASN A 210 9.47 -16.37 -2.10
N ILE A 211 9.14 -16.46 -0.81
CA ILE A 211 9.84 -15.78 0.27
C ILE A 211 10.34 -16.84 1.23
N LYS A 212 11.62 -16.78 1.61
CA LYS A 212 12.23 -17.72 2.57
C LYS A 212 13.05 -16.97 3.59
N LYS A 213 12.84 -17.22 4.89
CA LYS A 213 13.70 -16.67 5.95
C LYS A 213 15.11 -17.26 5.80
N ILE A 214 16.11 -16.39 5.76
CA ILE A 214 17.51 -16.76 5.88
C ILE A 214 17.87 -16.48 7.34
N GLU A 215 18.08 -17.53 8.13
CA GLU A 215 18.22 -17.47 9.60
C GLU A 215 19.42 -16.63 10.05
N VAL A 216 19.26 -15.32 10.06
CA VAL A 216 20.17 -14.38 10.68
C VAL A 216 19.31 -13.39 11.46
N ASP A 217 18.93 -13.75 12.69
CA ASP A 217 18.40 -12.79 13.64
C ASP A 217 19.62 -12.01 14.19
N ILE A 218 19.94 -10.87 13.57
CA ILE A 218 21.06 -10.02 14.02
C ILE A 218 20.58 -9.22 15.23
N ASP A 219 20.86 -9.70 16.44
CA ASP A 219 20.65 -8.95 17.66
C ASP A 219 21.66 -7.80 17.76
N CYS A 220 21.17 -6.57 17.60
CA CYS A 220 21.99 -5.36 17.59
C CYS A 220 22.09 -4.66 18.95
N THR A 221 21.78 -5.37 20.05
CA THR A 221 21.90 -4.86 21.42
C THR A 221 23.32 -4.39 21.80
N ILE A 222 24.33 -4.70 21.00
CA ILE A 222 25.74 -4.38 21.27
C ILE A 222 26.17 -3.03 20.67
N ASP A 223 25.45 -2.45 19.71
CA ASP A 223 25.93 -1.27 18.96
C ASP A 223 25.20 0.04 19.31
N LYS A 224 25.94 1.01 19.88
CA LYS A 224 25.44 2.31 20.39
C LYS A 224 24.80 3.21 19.33
N LEU A 225 24.91 2.85 18.05
CA LEU A 225 24.31 3.55 16.91
C LEU A 225 22.80 3.28 16.72
N CYS A 226 22.18 2.39 17.51
CA CYS A 226 20.78 1.99 17.32
C CYS A 226 19.73 2.87 18.03
N ASN A 227 20.12 3.88 18.81
CA ASN A 227 19.18 4.75 19.53
C ASN A 227 18.88 6.02 18.73
N ILE A 228 17.78 6.02 17.95
CA ILE A 228 17.15 7.29 17.56
C ILE A 228 16.33 7.76 18.77
N SER A 229 16.75 8.87 19.35
CA SER A 229 15.95 9.59 20.34
C SER A 229 14.71 10.16 19.66
N ILE A 230 13.54 9.58 19.96
CA ILE A 230 12.25 10.22 19.67
C ILE A 230 12.22 11.54 20.47
N PRO A 231 11.83 12.68 19.87
CA PRO A 231 11.73 13.94 20.58
C PRO A 231 10.83 13.77 21.82
N LYS A 232 11.40 13.91 23.02
CA LYS A 232 10.64 14.03 24.27
C LYS A 232 10.14 15.47 24.38
N GLY A 233 9.18 15.83 23.53
CA GLY A 233 8.45 17.09 23.57
C GLY A 233 7.05 16.89 24.13
N ASP A 234 6.37 17.99 24.45
CA ASP A 234 4.96 17.98 24.80
C ASP A 234 4.15 17.31 23.66
N LEU A 235 3.57 16.13 23.96
CA LEU A 235 2.84 15.32 22.99
C LEU A 235 1.61 16.07 22.43
N SER A 236 1.14 17.13 23.09
CA SER A 236 0.07 17.99 22.56
C SER A 236 0.50 18.77 21.31
N ILE A 237 1.81 19.03 21.14
CA ILE A 237 2.35 19.63 19.92
C ILE A 237 2.23 18.65 18.75
N LEU A 238 2.43 17.35 18.98
CA LEU A 238 2.37 16.31 17.94
C LEU A 238 0.97 16.16 17.30
N GLU A 239 -0.11 16.65 17.91
CA GLU A 239 -1.44 16.61 17.28
C GLU A 239 -1.50 17.38 15.95
N ARG A 240 -0.55 18.31 15.70
CA ARG A 240 -0.43 19.05 14.44
C ARG A 240 0.64 18.50 13.49
N TYR A 241 1.47 17.56 13.94
CA TYR A 241 2.59 17.03 13.15
C TYR A 241 2.33 15.57 12.78
N ARG A 242 2.55 15.27 11.50
CA ARG A 242 2.56 13.90 10.97
C ARG A 242 3.88 13.67 10.26
N THR A 243 4.25 12.41 10.11
CA THR A 243 5.43 12.01 9.32
C THR A 243 5.27 12.45 7.86
N GLU A 244 6.37 12.63 7.13
CA GLU A 244 6.33 12.94 5.70
C GLU A 244 5.48 11.91 4.91
N ASN A 245 5.63 10.62 5.27
CA ASN A 245 4.90 9.51 4.67
C ASN A 245 3.38 9.60 4.86
N TYR A 246 2.89 10.28 5.89
CA TYR A 246 1.46 10.54 6.05
C TYR A 246 0.93 11.47 4.95
N TRP A 247 1.70 12.49 4.59
CA TRP A 247 1.29 13.53 3.64
C TRP A 247 1.36 13.07 2.19
N THR A 248 2.11 11.99 1.92
CA THR A 248 2.14 11.34 0.59
C THR A 248 0.97 10.38 0.37
N LEU A 249 0.18 10.08 1.40
CA LEU A 249 -0.96 9.18 1.27
C LEU A 249 -2.13 9.81 0.48
N PRO A 250 -2.74 9.04 -0.45
CA PRO A 250 -3.97 9.45 -1.11
C PRO A 250 -5.10 9.60 -0.10
N THR A 251 -6.06 10.47 -0.39
CA THR A 251 -7.37 10.50 0.26
C THR A 251 -8.27 9.38 -0.27
N TYR A 252 -9.46 9.20 0.31
CA TYR A 252 -10.45 8.27 -0.24
C TYR A 252 -10.84 8.65 -1.68
N LEU A 253 -10.96 9.96 -1.97
CA LEU A 253 -11.26 10.47 -3.31
C LEU A 253 -10.18 10.04 -4.32
N ASP A 254 -8.91 10.26 -3.98
CA ASP A 254 -7.77 9.89 -4.83
C ASP A 254 -7.72 8.39 -5.08
N ARG A 255 -7.94 7.59 -4.03
CA ARG A 255 -8.07 6.13 -4.14
C ARG A 255 -9.14 5.75 -5.17
N ARG A 256 -10.33 6.33 -5.06
CA ARG A 256 -11.46 5.98 -5.94
C ARG A 256 -11.18 6.38 -7.38
N PHE A 257 -10.56 7.54 -7.59
CA PHE A 257 -10.07 7.97 -8.90
C PHE A 257 -9.07 6.96 -9.48
N ILE A 258 -8.05 6.54 -8.73
CA ILE A 258 -7.05 5.57 -9.18
C ILE A 258 -7.70 4.22 -9.55
N ASP A 259 -8.63 3.74 -8.72
CA ASP A 259 -9.35 2.48 -8.99
C ASP A 259 -10.14 2.55 -10.31
N LEU A 260 -10.83 3.66 -10.57
CA LEU A 260 -11.64 3.87 -11.78
C LEU A 260 -10.78 4.16 -13.03
N ASP A 261 -9.75 5.01 -12.93
CA ASP A 261 -8.83 5.30 -14.05
C ASP A 261 -8.08 4.05 -14.49
N PHE A 262 -7.68 3.19 -13.56
CA PHE A 262 -7.09 1.90 -13.90
C PHE A 262 -8.08 0.98 -14.62
N ALA A 263 -9.33 0.88 -14.12
CA ALA A 263 -10.36 0.06 -14.74
C ALA A 263 -10.77 0.57 -16.13
N GLU A 264 -10.76 1.88 -16.37
CA GLU A 264 -10.99 2.49 -17.68
C GLU A 264 -9.89 2.15 -18.68
N ARG A 265 -8.61 2.28 -18.27
CA ARG A 265 -7.45 2.03 -19.15
C ARG A 265 -7.18 0.55 -19.39
N TYR A 266 -7.52 -0.28 -18.42
CA TYR A 266 -7.26 -1.72 -18.43
C TYR A 266 -8.54 -2.47 -18.04
N PRO A 267 -9.59 -2.39 -18.89
CA PRO A 267 -10.83 -3.07 -18.62
C PRO A 267 -10.54 -4.55 -18.45
N LYS A 268 -10.98 -5.10 -17.31
CA LYS A 268 -11.13 -6.55 -17.19
C LYS A 268 -12.37 -6.96 -17.99
N GLU A 269 -12.78 -8.22 -17.85
CA GLU A 269 -13.87 -8.85 -18.61
C GLU A 269 -15.14 -8.01 -18.79
N GLU A 270 -15.38 -6.99 -17.94
CA GLU A 270 -16.42 -5.98 -18.11
C GLU A 270 -15.86 -4.54 -18.08
N PRO A 271 -16.32 -3.66 -19.01
CA PRO A 271 -15.99 -2.24 -18.98
C PRO A 271 -16.70 -1.52 -17.81
N LEU A 272 -16.25 -0.31 -17.48
CA LEU A 272 -16.92 0.54 -16.50
C LEU A 272 -18.39 0.78 -16.88
N SER A 273 -19.26 0.77 -15.87
CA SER A 273 -20.65 1.17 -16.03
C SER A 273 -20.76 2.66 -16.44
N PRO A 274 -21.85 3.08 -17.11
CA PRO A 274 -22.08 4.50 -17.43
C PRO A 274 -21.99 5.41 -16.21
N GLU A 275 -22.52 4.96 -15.07
CA GLU A 275 -22.42 5.67 -13.79
C GLU A 275 -20.96 5.83 -13.32
N GLU A 276 -20.13 4.80 -13.45
CA GLU A 276 -18.71 4.86 -13.08
C GLU A 276 -17.89 5.78 -14.00
N VAL A 277 -18.24 5.84 -15.29
CA VAL A 277 -17.62 6.80 -16.22
C VAL A 277 -17.95 8.24 -15.83
N ILE A 278 -19.20 8.51 -15.45
CA ILE A 278 -19.62 9.83 -14.95
C ILE A 278 -18.91 10.15 -13.62
N GLU A 279 -18.81 9.17 -12.72
CA GLU A 279 -18.10 9.33 -11.44
C GLU A 279 -16.64 9.72 -11.70
N LEU A 280 -15.92 8.94 -12.53
CA LEU A 280 -14.52 9.20 -12.90
C LEU A 280 -14.32 10.61 -13.46
N PHE A 281 -15.22 11.05 -14.35
CA PHE A 281 -15.17 12.39 -14.92
C PHE A 281 -15.22 13.50 -13.85
N PHE A 282 -16.12 13.40 -12.88
CA PHE A 282 -16.25 14.42 -11.82
C PHE A 282 -15.09 14.38 -10.82
N LEU A 283 -14.61 13.18 -10.45
CA LEU A 283 -13.42 13.03 -9.62
C LEU A 283 -12.21 13.72 -10.27
N LYS A 284 -12.00 13.48 -11.56
CA LYS A 284 -10.93 14.13 -12.35
C LYS A 284 -11.06 15.65 -12.35
N LYS A 285 -12.26 16.19 -12.59
CA LYS A 285 -12.51 17.64 -12.56
C LYS A 285 -12.18 18.28 -11.21
N ILE A 286 -12.56 17.64 -10.11
CA ILE A 286 -12.27 18.12 -8.75
C ILE A 286 -10.76 18.17 -8.52
N MET A 287 -10.05 17.10 -8.85
CA MET A 287 -8.59 17.00 -8.68
C MET A 287 -7.84 18.03 -9.53
N GLU A 288 -8.22 18.21 -10.81
CA GLU A 288 -7.59 19.18 -11.70
C GLU A 288 -7.76 20.63 -11.20
N ARG A 289 -8.96 20.99 -10.72
CA ARG A 289 -9.21 22.31 -10.14
C ARG A 289 -8.42 22.52 -8.86
N ALA A 290 -8.39 21.53 -7.97
CA ALA A 290 -7.62 21.61 -6.74
C ALA A 290 -6.12 21.79 -7.01
N ARG A 291 -5.56 21.04 -7.97
CA ARG A 291 -4.18 21.19 -8.42
C ARG A 291 -3.91 22.61 -8.91
N GLY A 292 -4.82 23.18 -9.70
CA GLY A 292 -4.73 24.56 -10.17
C GLY A 292 -4.79 25.62 -9.07
N ARG A 293 -5.28 25.29 -7.87
CA ARG A 293 -5.34 26.21 -6.72
C ARG A 293 -4.20 26.03 -5.72
N LEU A 294 -3.63 24.83 -5.64
CA LEU A 294 -2.53 24.51 -4.71
C LEU A 294 -1.14 24.82 -5.26
N TYR A 295 -0.97 24.74 -6.59
CA TYR A 295 0.34 24.82 -7.25
C TYR A 295 0.44 25.94 -8.29
N ARG A 296 -0.37 27.00 -8.13
CA ARG A 296 -0.26 28.26 -8.88
C ARG A 296 0.42 29.33 -8.03
#